data_AF-A0A353HAZ3-F1
#
_entry.id   AF-A0A353HAZ3-F1
#
_cell.length_a   1.000
_cell.length_b   1.000
_cell.length_c   1.000
_cell.angle_alpha   90.00
_cell.angle_beta   90.00
_cell.angle_gamma   90.00
#
_symmetry.space_group_name_H-M   'P 1'
#
loop_
_entity.id
_entity.type
_entity.pdbx_description
1 polymer ?
#
loop_
_entity_poly.entity_id
_entity_poly.type
_entity_poly.pdbx_seq_one_letter_code
_entity_poly.pdbx_strand_id
1 'polypeptide(L)'
;TTADIYAKFFAKEYKANIIPYLNAWKITVSDTVVEEIFNEDLNSFSILSDVVSDEKLQEIKNSENLEQKYCPIADSVLDKYEIFGNLKITINIDDFSLLNGKKIAIFKNGKLLEAKRIENSVEFSNLKVGAYLIKLPVDYSYKSVFCPVYINQGQNEIIKNYEKIDEKIYHGTKLWIRGIYQTVGYTLTLSNQNKSGKIALGGANLGNQNSEWQARPNDVFISVTIENNENQIINQAVVKGSEYFTSLSVGGYNVNLEYGYKIKVFTHKPQYVNVWSLISGSDKPISDYNVNSSEINYEVTKDGLKLLNVKNFDTELVLKNELKTKLVAEIEDLKNSLKEDDYLDKSKKFSQKASIIKNYLNLPDSEKQAYSGLIEKIKLGGKPVIYADKKEIVINKGDSLNLLSLVSVYDNEDYYIELTKNNVVTDFNASVVGEYTVEYSCVDSDGNTASKTIKIIVKQADKTNKNINEKTKKIVFIVLVVCLIFSLTVSVVIIAKKWRQG
;
A
#
# COMPACT_ATOMS: atom_id res chain seq x y z
N THR A 1 -6.10 8.14 18.23
CA THR A 1 -6.34 7.56 19.57
C THR A 1 -5.55 8.34 20.61
N THR A 2 -5.77 8.10 21.91
CA THR A 2 -4.92 8.68 22.97
C THR A 2 -3.45 8.28 22.78
N ALA A 3 -3.18 7.05 22.34
CA ALA A 3 -1.83 6.57 22.04
C ALA A 3 -1.17 7.36 20.90
N ASP A 4 -1.90 7.66 19.82
CA ASP A 4 -1.41 8.49 18.71
C ASP A 4 -0.97 9.88 19.20
N ILE A 5 -1.75 10.49 20.10
CA ILE A 5 -1.45 11.81 20.66
C ILE A 5 -0.16 11.75 21.46
N TYR A 6 0.01 10.74 22.31
CA TYR A 6 1.25 10.56 23.07
C TYR A 6 2.45 10.31 22.16
N ALA A 7 2.36 9.38 21.21
CA ALA A 7 3.45 9.09 20.29
C ALA A 7 3.90 10.37 19.54
N LYS A 8 2.95 11.14 19.02
CA LYS A 8 3.22 12.41 18.34
C LYS A 8 3.81 13.48 19.26
N PHE A 9 3.29 13.60 20.47
CA PHE A 9 3.79 14.55 21.46
C PHE A 9 5.26 14.27 21.80
N PHE A 10 5.61 13.01 22.08
CA PHE A 10 6.99 12.62 22.39
C PHE A 10 7.93 12.77 21.19
N ALA A 11 7.49 12.39 19.99
CA ALA A 11 8.25 12.62 18.77
C ALA A 11 8.54 14.10 18.55
N LYS A 12 7.54 14.96 18.71
CA LYS A 12 7.65 16.39 18.46
C LYS A 12 8.49 17.12 19.53
N GLU A 13 8.13 16.97 20.79
CA GLU A 13 8.67 17.77 21.90
C GLU A 13 9.99 17.20 22.43
N TYR A 14 10.16 15.88 22.40
CA TYR A 14 11.33 15.21 22.98
C TYR A 14 12.24 14.53 21.95
N LYS A 15 11.89 14.60 20.66
CA LYS A 15 12.61 13.89 19.59
C LYS A 15 12.74 12.39 19.86
N ALA A 16 11.69 11.81 20.45
CA ALA A 16 11.67 10.45 20.95
C ALA A 16 10.58 9.62 20.28
N ASN A 17 10.98 8.52 19.63
CA ASN A 17 10.05 7.50 19.17
C ASN A 17 9.75 6.52 20.32
N ILE A 18 8.63 6.73 21.01
CA ILE A 18 8.18 5.88 22.12
C ILE A 18 7.27 4.74 21.68
N ILE A 19 7.02 4.56 20.37
CA ILE A 19 6.16 3.49 19.86
C ILE A 19 6.63 2.09 20.30
N PRO A 20 7.93 1.75 20.28
CA PRO A 20 8.38 0.43 20.76
C PRO A 20 7.98 0.19 22.22
N TYR A 21 8.20 1.19 23.08
CA TYR A 21 7.77 1.17 24.47
C TYR A 21 6.25 0.97 24.61
N LEU A 22 5.43 1.74 23.89
CA LEU A 22 3.97 1.61 23.94
C LEU A 22 3.50 0.21 23.52
N ASN A 23 4.11 -0.34 22.47
CA ASN A 23 3.77 -1.67 21.95
C ASN A 23 4.17 -2.79 22.91
N ALA A 24 5.26 -2.64 23.67
CA ALA A 24 5.63 -3.58 24.73
C ALA A 24 4.51 -3.70 25.80
N TRP A 25 3.81 -2.59 26.07
CA TRP A 25 2.64 -2.53 26.97
C TRP A 25 1.29 -2.82 26.28
N LYS A 26 1.31 -3.33 25.03
CA LYS A 26 0.11 -3.62 24.23
C LYS A 26 -0.77 -2.40 23.95
N ILE A 27 -0.18 -1.20 23.94
CA ILE A 27 -0.87 0.05 23.59
C ILE A 27 -0.64 0.33 22.10
N THR A 28 -1.65 0.07 21.28
CA THR A 28 -1.54 0.21 19.82
C THR A 28 -1.57 1.67 19.37
N VAL A 29 -0.61 2.02 18.52
CA VAL A 29 -0.56 3.27 17.76
C VAL A 29 -1.07 3.00 16.34
N SER A 30 -1.80 3.95 15.76
CA SER A 30 -2.32 3.79 14.40
C SER A 30 -1.20 3.77 13.37
N ASP A 31 -1.39 2.98 12.32
CA ASP A 31 -0.44 2.78 11.23
C ASP A 31 0.06 4.09 10.60
N THR A 32 -0.81 5.07 10.40
CA THR A 32 -0.45 6.38 9.87
C THR A 32 0.57 7.10 10.76
N VAL A 33 0.41 6.99 12.09
CA VAL A 33 1.32 7.62 13.05
C VAL A 33 2.61 6.82 13.20
N VAL A 34 2.55 5.50 13.08
CA VAL A 34 3.75 4.65 12.99
C VAL A 34 4.60 5.06 11.79
N GLU A 35 4.01 5.15 10.59
CA GLU A 35 4.73 5.56 9.38
C GLU A 35 5.33 6.96 9.52
N GLU A 36 4.55 7.92 10.02
CA GLU A 36 5.01 9.30 10.24
C GLU A 36 6.28 9.33 11.11
N ILE A 37 6.24 8.68 12.28
CA ILE A 37 7.32 8.73 13.27
C ILE A 37 8.55 7.91 12.85
N PHE A 38 8.36 6.73 12.24
CA PHE A 38 9.50 5.88 11.84
C PHE A 38 10.29 6.45 10.63
N ASN A 39 9.68 7.34 9.86
CA ASN A 39 10.35 8.05 8.78
C ASN A 39 11.13 9.29 9.26
N GLU A 40 11.02 9.66 10.55
CA GLU A 40 11.80 10.73 11.15
C GLU A 40 13.14 10.21 11.74
N ASP A 41 14.13 11.10 11.83
CA ASP A 41 15.41 10.81 12.48
C ASP A 41 15.32 10.97 14.00
N LEU A 42 14.70 9.99 14.67
CA LEU A 42 14.40 10.02 16.11
C LEU A 42 15.09 8.88 16.87
N ASN A 43 15.42 9.13 18.13
CA ASN A 43 15.86 8.05 19.03
C ASN A 43 14.65 7.23 19.46
N SER A 44 14.68 5.93 19.20
CA SER A 44 13.64 5.01 19.63
C SER A 44 13.90 4.54 21.06
N PHE A 45 12.81 4.33 21.81
CA PHE A 45 12.86 3.89 23.20
C PHE A 45 12.15 2.54 23.34
N SER A 46 12.89 1.55 23.80
CA SER A 46 12.44 0.17 24.01
C SER A 46 12.56 -0.21 25.49
N ILE A 47 11.99 -1.34 25.90
CA ILE A 47 12.20 -1.87 27.26
C ILE A 47 13.53 -2.65 27.26
N LEU A 48 14.45 -2.29 28.17
CA LEU A 48 15.80 -2.85 28.19
C LEU A 48 15.81 -4.40 28.25
N SER A 49 15.07 -4.98 29.19
CA SER A 49 14.98 -6.45 29.34
C SER A 49 14.42 -7.19 28.12
N ASP A 50 13.69 -6.51 27.25
CA ASP A 50 13.03 -7.15 26.12
C ASP A 50 13.98 -7.27 24.92
N VAL A 51 15.01 -6.43 24.86
CA VAL A 51 15.89 -6.29 23.69
C VAL A 51 17.28 -6.89 23.87
N VAL A 52 17.71 -7.21 25.10
CA VAL A 52 19.04 -7.78 25.40
C VAL A 52 18.96 -9.07 26.23
N SER A 53 20.00 -9.90 26.15
CA SER A 53 20.19 -11.09 27.00
C SER A 53 20.43 -10.73 28.47
N ASP A 54 20.22 -11.70 29.37
CA ASP A 54 20.42 -11.50 30.82
C ASP A 54 21.85 -11.09 31.18
N GLU A 55 22.87 -11.60 30.48
CA GLU A 55 24.27 -11.21 30.69
C GLU A 55 24.48 -9.73 30.35
N LYS A 56 24.01 -9.34 29.16
CA LYS A 56 24.18 -7.97 28.67
C LYS A 56 23.31 -6.96 29.43
N LEU A 57 22.15 -7.40 29.91
CA LEU A 57 21.28 -6.64 30.80
C LEU A 57 22.03 -6.19 32.06
N GLN A 58 22.75 -7.10 32.73
CA GLN A 58 23.50 -6.74 33.94
C GLN A 58 24.65 -5.78 33.65
N GLU A 59 25.38 -6.02 32.55
CA GLU A 59 26.45 -5.12 32.11
C GLU A 59 25.94 -3.68 31.88
N ILE A 60 24.84 -3.54 31.12
CA ILE A 60 24.25 -2.23 30.82
C ILE A 60 23.70 -1.57 32.08
N LYS A 61 22.98 -2.32 32.92
CA LYS A 61 22.42 -1.76 34.17
C LYS A 61 23.50 -1.18 35.06
N ASN A 62 24.62 -1.88 35.22
CA ASN A 62 25.74 -1.40 36.02
C ASN A 62 26.43 -0.19 35.37
N SER A 63 26.64 -0.23 34.06
CA SER A 63 27.38 0.81 33.32
C SER A 63 26.59 2.11 33.15
N GLU A 64 25.27 2.04 32.95
CA GLU A 64 24.38 3.19 32.79
C GLU A 64 23.65 3.57 34.11
N ASN A 65 24.01 2.93 35.23
CA ASN A 65 23.43 3.16 36.57
C ASN A 65 21.89 3.05 36.61
N LEU A 66 21.36 1.97 36.04
CA LEU A 66 19.92 1.72 35.93
C LEU A 66 19.45 0.76 37.04
N GLU A 67 18.45 1.18 37.81
CA GLU A 67 17.93 0.37 38.92
C GLU A 67 17.03 -0.78 38.43
N GLN A 68 16.17 -0.51 37.44
CA GLN A 68 15.12 -1.42 36.99
C GLN A 68 15.46 -2.07 35.64
N LYS A 69 15.08 -3.34 35.46
CA LYS A 69 15.27 -4.05 34.17
C LYS A 69 14.23 -3.70 33.10
N TYR A 70 13.04 -3.25 33.54
CA TYR A 70 11.94 -2.86 32.66
C TYR A 70 11.89 -1.36 32.37
N CYS A 71 13.02 -0.65 32.51
CA CYS A 71 13.07 0.77 32.21
C CYS A 71 13.10 1.02 30.69
N PRO A 72 12.56 2.16 30.22
CA PRO A 72 12.79 2.60 28.85
C PRO A 72 14.28 2.90 28.65
N ILE A 73 14.84 2.42 27.54
CA ILE A 73 16.22 2.67 27.12
C ILE A 73 16.23 3.15 25.67
N ALA A 74 17.06 4.15 25.38
CA ALA A 74 17.21 4.67 24.02
C ALA A 74 18.13 3.76 23.19
N ASP A 75 17.80 3.57 21.92
CA ASP A 75 18.63 2.82 20.97
C ASP A 75 20.07 3.38 20.89
N SER A 76 20.23 4.70 20.98
CA SER A 76 21.55 5.37 20.98
C SER A 76 22.42 5.04 22.20
N VAL A 77 21.82 4.61 23.32
CA VAL A 77 22.57 4.10 24.47
C VAL A 77 23.02 2.67 24.20
N LEU A 78 22.12 1.83 23.66
CA LEU A 78 22.42 0.45 23.31
C LEU A 78 23.49 0.33 22.21
N ASP A 79 23.55 1.30 21.30
CA ASP A 79 24.54 1.37 20.22
C ASP A 79 26.00 1.32 20.70
N LYS A 80 26.28 1.73 21.96
CA LYS A 80 27.63 1.68 22.58
C LYS A 80 28.10 0.26 22.89
N TYR A 81 27.17 -0.68 22.99
CA TYR A 81 27.41 -2.03 23.50
C TYR A 81 27.54 -3.09 22.40
N GLU A 82 27.46 -2.67 21.12
CA GLU A 82 27.61 -3.53 19.94
C GLU A 82 26.73 -4.78 20.01
N ILE A 83 25.46 -4.59 20.35
CA ILE A 83 24.48 -5.68 20.49
C ILE A 83 23.72 -5.83 19.18
N PHE A 84 23.70 -7.05 18.65
CA PHE A 84 23.13 -7.34 17.36
C PHE A 84 22.07 -8.44 17.40
N GLY A 85 21.16 -8.36 16.44
CA GLY A 85 20.21 -9.39 16.10
C GLY A 85 20.15 -9.65 14.60
N ASN A 86 19.60 -10.80 14.24
CA ASN A 86 19.26 -11.19 12.89
C ASN A 86 17.75 -11.26 12.77
N LEU A 87 17.22 -10.89 11.61
CA LEU A 87 15.79 -10.89 11.31
C LEU A 87 15.52 -11.81 10.12
N LYS A 88 14.63 -12.77 10.29
CA LYS A 88 14.01 -13.52 9.20
C LYS A 88 12.58 -13.06 8.99
N ILE A 89 12.23 -12.74 7.76
CA ILE A 89 10.89 -12.34 7.34
C ILE A 89 10.35 -13.40 6.39
N THR A 90 9.27 -14.06 6.80
CA THR A 90 8.53 -15.00 5.95
C THR A 90 7.30 -14.30 5.38
N ILE A 91 7.11 -14.37 4.06
CA ILE A 91 5.99 -13.73 3.37
C ILE A 91 4.93 -14.78 3.06
N ASN A 92 3.67 -14.46 3.36
CA ASN A 92 2.52 -15.29 3.03
C ASN A 92 1.53 -14.50 2.18
N ILE A 93 1.35 -14.94 0.94
CA ILE A 93 0.47 -14.35 -0.07
C ILE A 93 -0.09 -15.49 -0.93
N ASP A 94 -1.35 -15.38 -1.37
CA ASP A 94 -2.02 -16.38 -2.21
C ASP A 94 -1.42 -16.46 -3.62
N ASP A 95 -0.92 -15.35 -4.17
CA ASP A 95 -0.18 -15.31 -5.43
C ASP A 95 1.18 -14.63 -5.25
N PHE A 96 2.22 -15.44 -5.05
CA PHE A 96 3.59 -14.96 -4.86
C PHE A 96 4.18 -14.32 -6.14
N SER A 97 3.63 -14.62 -7.31
CA SER A 97 4.18 -14.11 -8.58
C SER A 97 4.10 -12.58 -8.68
N LEU A 98 3.18 -11.95 -7.94
CA LEU A 98 3.03 -10.50 -7.81
C LEU A 98 4.25 -9.82 -7.17
N LEU A 99 5.09 -10.57 -6.47
CA LEU A 99 6.30 -10.08 -5.80
C LEU A 99 7.59 -10.39 -6.58
N ASN A 100 7.49 -11.03 -7.75
CA ASN A 100 8.65 -11.39 -8.56
C ASN A 100 9.49 -10.18 -8.93
N GLY A 101 10.80 -10.26 -8.67
CA GLY A 101 11.76 -9.20 -8.98
C GLY A 101 11.74 -8.01 -8.01
N LYS A 102 10.72 -7.92 -7.14
CA LYS A 102 10.59 -6.84 -6.15
C LYS A 102 11.50 -7.03 -4.95
N LYS A 103 11.67 -5.98 -4.15
CA LYS A 103 12.54 -5.98 -2.98
C LYS A 103 11.79 -5.66 -1.69
N ILE A 104 12.30 -6.21 -0.59
CA ILE A 104 12.01 -5.72 0.77
C ILE A 104 13.19 -4.87 1.20
N ALA A 105 12.90 -3.76 1.86
CA ALA A 105 13.91 -2.93 2.47
C ALA A 105 13.69 -2.72 3.95
N ILE A 106 14.79 -2.62 4.68
CA ILE A 106 14.84 -2.27 6.08
C ILE A 106 15.37 -0.85 6.26
N PHE A 107 14.64 -0.07 7.05
CA PHE A 107 14.93 1.31 7.37
C PHE A 107 15.16 1.46 8.87
N LYS A 108 16.11 2.33 9.24
CA LYS A 108 16.29 2.83 10.61
C LYS A 108 16.25 4.35 10.56
N ASN A 109 15.38 4.96 11.35
CA ASN A 109 15.28 6.43 11.47
C ASN A 109 15.12 7.14 10.10
N GLY A 110 14.20 6.65 9.28
CA GLY A 110 13.96 7.13 7.91
C GLY A 110 15.06 6.83 6.88
N LYS A 111 16.17 6.19 7.26
CA LYS A 111 17.30 5.90 6.36
C LYS A 111 17.28 4.44 5.92
N LEU A 112 17.41 4.23 4.61
CA LEU A 112 17.57 2.90 4.02
C LEU A 112 18.88 2.28 4.52
N LEU A 113 18.82 1.09 5.10
CA LEU A 113 20.00 0.33 5.50
C LEU A 113 20.35 -0.73 4.47
N GLU A 114 19.38 -1.54 4.09
CA GLU A 114 19.57 -2.64 3.16
C GLU A 114 18.26 -2.93 2.43
N ALA A 115 18.37 -3.34 1.16
CA ALA A 115 17.25 -3.84 0.37
C ALA A 115 17.65 -5.18 -0.28
N LYS A 116 16.76 -6.17 -0.20
CA LYS A 116 16.98 -7.51 -0.74
C LYS A 116 15.84 -7.92 -1.64
N ARG A 117 16.17 -8.66 -2.71
CA ARG A 117 15.16 -9.27 -3.57
C ARG A 117 14.33 -10.26 -2.76
N ILE A 118 13.06 -10.34 -3.14
CA ILE A 118 12.10 -11.19 -2.47
C ILE A 118 12.19 -12.61 -3.01
N GLU A 119 12.29 -13.53 -2.06
CA GLU A 119 12.05 -14.96 -2.20
C GLU A 119 11.05 -15.36 -1.09
N ASN A 120 10.82 -16.66 -0.87
CA ASN A 120 9.86 -17.12 0.16
C ASN A 120 10.16 -16.56 1.56
N SER A 121 11.44 -16.32 1.87
CA SER A 121 11.86 -15.60 3.06
C SER A 121 13.05 -14.69 2.78
N VAL A 122 13.14 -13.58 3.52
CA VAL A 122 14.24 -12.62 3.44
C VAL A 122 14.91 -12.50 4.80
N GLU A 123 16.24 -12.59 4.82
CA GLU A 123 17.03 -12.50 6.05
C GLU A 123 17.89 -11.24 6.06
N PHE A 124 17.89 -10.53 7.19
CA PHE A 124 18.79 -9.42 7.49
C PHE A 124 19.65 -9.82 8.68
N SER A 125 20.96 -9.57 8.60
CA SER A 125 21.93 -10.02 9.61
C SER A 125 22.70 -8.85 10.19
N ASN A 126 23.21 -9.02 11.41
CA ASN A 126 24.04 -8.02 12.10
C ASN A 126 23.32 -6.66 12.24
N LEU A 127 22.01 -6.68 12.46
CA LEU A 127 21.25 -5.47 12.76
C LEU A 127 21.50 -5.10 14.21
N LYS A 128 21.81 -3.84 14.51
CA LYS A 128 21.84 -3.37 15.91
C LYS A 128 20.46 -3.59 16.55
N VAL A 129 20.43 -3.86 17.85
CA VAL A 129 19.14 -3.90 18.56
C VAL A 129 18.42 -2.56 18.46
N GLY A 130 17.09 -2.60 18.46
CA GLY A 130 16.27 -1.39 18.38
C GLY A 130 15.11 -1.49 17.38
N ALA A 131 14.54 -0.34 17.05
CA ALA A 131 13.34 -0.26 16.21
C ALA A 131 13.66 0.03 14.74
N TYR A 132 12.98 -0.67 13.84
CA TYR A 132 13.15 -0.60 12.40
C TYR A 132 11.80 -0.57 11.69
N LEU A 133 11.77 0.00 10.48
CA LEU A 133 10.62 -0.08 9.59
C LEU A 133 11.00 -0.96 8.39
N ILE A 134 10.19 -1.99 8.14
CA ILE A 134 10.27 -2.77 6.91
C ILE A 134 9.30 -2.18 5.91
N LYS A 135 9.79 -1.81 4.72
CA LYS A 135 8.97 -1.50 3.57
C LYS A 135 8.81 -2.75 2.71
N LEU A 136 7.56 -3.17 2.54
CA LEU A 136 7.14 -4.31 1.74
C LEU A 136 6.58 -3.81 0.39
N PRO A 137 6.68 -4.59 -0.69
CA PRO A 137 6.06 -4.20 -1.96
C PRO A 137 4.56 -4.02 -1.83
N VAL A 138 4.05 -3.04 -2.56
CA VAL A 138 2.64 -2.67 -2.57
C VAL A 138 1.94 -3.27 -3.77
N ASP A 139 0.85 -3.98 -3.50
CA ASP A 139 -0.18 -4.34 -4.46
C ASP A 139 -1.55 -3.94 -3.91
N TYR A 140 -2.33 -3.20 -4.68
CA TYR A 140 -3.60 -2.61 -4.23
C TYR A 140 -4.75 -3.62 -4.09
N SER A 141 -4.54 -4.88 -4.47
CA SER A 141 -5.47 -5.99 -4.22
C SER A 141 -5.36 -6.51 -2.78
N TYR A 142 -4.36 -6.04 -2.02
CA TYR A 142 -4.10 -6.41 -0.63
C TYR A 142 -4.04 -5.17 0.25
N LYS A 143 -4.30 -5.34 1.55
CA LYS A 143 -4.12 -4.26 2.52
C LYS A 143 -2.65 -3.84 2.57
N SER A 144 -2.41 -2.53 2.72
CA SER A 144 -1.06 -2.06 3.04
C SER A 144 -0.58 -2.70 4.33
N VAL A 145 0.67 -3.13 4.33
CA VAL A 145 1.30 -3.74 5.50
C VAL A 145 2.40 -2.80 5.97
N PHE A 146 2.05 -1.89 6.89
CA PHE A 146 3.07 -1.20 7.68
C PHE A 146 3.73 -2.22 8.59
N CYS A 147 5.06 -2.27 8.56
CA CYS A 147 5.80 -3.34 9.21
C CYS A 147 6.91 -2.79 10.12
N PRO A 148 6.57 -2.14 11.25
CA PRO A 148 7.55 -1.89 12.28
C PRO A 148 8.03 -3.23 12.85
N VAL A 149 9.33 -3.35 13.08
CA VAL A 149 9.96 -4.51 13.71
C VAL A 149 10.91 -4.04 14.80
N TYR A 150 11.00 -4.83 15.87
CA TYR A 150 11.84 -4.56 17.02
C TYR A 150 12.87 -5.68 17.09
N ILE A 151 14.13 -5.33 16.86
CA ILE A 151 15.23 -6.28 16.81
C ILE A 151 15.78 -6.45 18.21
N ASN A 152 15.64 -7.67 18.72
CA ASN A 152 16.24 -8.10 19.97
C ASN A 152 17.57 -8.81 19.69
N GLN A 153 18.43 -8.92 20.71
CA GLN A 153 19.67 -9.67 20.63
C GLN A 153 19.41 -11.12 20.18
N GLY A 154 20.16 -11.59 19.18
CA GLY A 154 20.02 -12.96 18.67
C GLY A 154 19.07 -13.09 17.48
N GLN A 155 18.29 -14.17 17.42
CA GLN A 155 17.41 -14.46 16.27
C GLN A 155 16.02 -13.88 16.45
N ASN A 156 15.50 -13.23 15.42
CA ASN A 156 14.16 -12.65 15.35
C ASN A 156 13.46 -13.20 14.11
N GLU A 157 12.18 -13.55 14.23
CA GLU A 157 11.38 -14.03 13.10
C GLU A 157 10.01 -13.36 13.10
N ILE A 158 9.58 -12.95 11.91
CA ILE A 158 8.25 -12.41 11.67
C ILE A 158 7.61 -13.08 10.45
N ILE A 159 6.29 -13.23 10.49
CA ILE A 159 5.47 -13.65 9.35
C ILE A 159 4.65 -12.46 8.91
N LYS A 160 4.67 -12.15 7.61
CA LYS A 160 3.88 -11.07 7.01
C LYS A 160 2.84 -11.65 6.06
N ASN A 161 1.58 -11.50 6.45
CA ASN A 161 0.42 -11.95 5.68
C ASN A 161 -0.09 -10.79 4.82
N TYR A 162 -0.17 -11.02 3.52
CA TYR A 162 -0.86 -10.14 2.59
C TYR A 162 -2.36 -10.47 2.64
N GLU A 163 -3.13 -9.60 3.32
CA GLU A 163 -4.58 -9.77 3.43
C GLU A 163 -5.29 -9.16 2.22
N LYS A 164 -6.01 -9.98 1.46
CA LYS A 164 -6.76 -9.55 0.29
C LYS A 164 -7.85 -8.54 0.66
N ILE A 165 -7.99 -7.50 -0.17
CA ILE A 165 -9.09 -6.53 -0.08
C ILE A 165 -10.25 -7.07 -0.92
N ASP A 166 -11.47 -6.94 -0.40
CA ASP A 166 -12.67 -7.17 -1.23
C ASP A 166 -12.80 -6.04 -2.26
N GLU A 167 -12.49 -6.38 -3.50
CA GLU A 167 -12.57 -5.47 -4.64
C GLU A 167 -14.01 -5.10 -4.99
N LYS A 168 -14.98 -5.94 -4.65
CA LYS A 168 -16.38 -5.70 -4.99
C LYS A 168 -17.08 -4.88 -3.91
N ILE A 169 -17.94 -3.96 -4.34
CA ILE A 169 -18.85 -3.27 -3.42
C ILE A 169 -20.10 -4.14 -3.28
N TYR A 170 -20.40 -4.56 -2.05
CA TYR A 170 -21.71 -5.15 -1.76
C TYR A 170 -22.79 -4.08 -1.93
N HIS A 171 -23.63 -4.24 -2.96
CA HIS A 171 -24.73 -3.35 -3.24
C HIS A 171 -26.02 -3.89 -2.63
N GLY A 172 -26.28 -3.53 -1.37
CA GLY A 172 -27.53 -3.89 -0.70
C GLY A 172 -28.76 -3.29 -1.40
N THR A 173 -29.79 -4.11 -1.60
CA THR A 173 -31.05 -3.70 -2.23
C THR A 173 -32.25 -3.93 -1.31
N LYS A 174 -33.33 -3.18 -1.57
CA LYS A 174 -34.60 -3.30 -0.86
C LYS A 174 -35.75 -3.37 -1.86
N LEU A 175 -36.46 -4.48 -1.89
CA LEU A 175 -37.77 -4.56 -2.52
C LEU A 175 -38.75 -3.79 -1.63
N TRP A 176 -39.48 -2.85 -2.20
CA TRP A 176 -40.40 -2.00 -1.47
C TRP A 176 -41.71 -1.83 -2.26
N ILE A 177 -42.77 -2.30 -1.64
CA ILE A 177 -44.14 -2.17 -2.10
C ILE A 177 -44.78 -1.02 -1.33
N ARG A 178 -45.25 0.00 -2.06
CA ARG A 178 -45.85 1.20 -1.49
C ARG A 178 -47.36 1.25 -1.72
N GLY A 179 -48.05 2.02 -0.89
CA GLY A 179 -49.44 2.39 -1.15
C GLY A 179 -49.58 3.55 -2.12
N ILE A 180 -50.82 3.89 -2.45
CA ILE A 180 -51.17 5.01 -3.33
C ILE A 180 -50.69 6.37 -2.80
N TYR A 181 -50.45 6.47 -1.49
CA TYR A 181 -49.91 7.66 -0.80
C TYR A 181 -48.42 7.53 -0.47
N GLN A 182 -47.69 6.63 -1.14
CA GLN A 182 -46.25 6.38 -0.94
C GLN A 182 -45.87 5.89 0.47
N THR A 183 -46.84 5.47 1.29
CA THR A 183 -46.61 4.85 2.58
C THR A 183 -46.15 3.39 2.43
N VAL A 184 -45.50 2.85 3.47
CA VAL A 184 -44.94 1.49 3.45
C VAL A 184 -46.06 0.46 3.48
N GLY A 185 -46.13 -0.40 2.47
CA GLY A 185 -46.94 -1.63 2.49
C GLY A 185 -46.10 -2.83 2.92
N TYR A 186 -45.07 -3.16 2.14
CA TYR A 186 -44.16 -4.27 2.42
C TYR A 186 -42.74 -3.90 2.05
N THR A 187 -41.76 -4.34 2.83
CA THR A 187 -40.35 -4.31 2.42
C THR A 187 -39.69 -5.67 2.61
N LEU A 188 -38.73 -5.98 1.75
CA LEU A 188 -37.71 -7.01 1.96
C LEU A 188 -36.35 -6.35 1.74
N THR A 189 -35.61 -6.16 2.83
CA THR A 189 -34.28 -5.54 2.82
C THR A 189 -33.22 -6.62 2.83
N LEU A 190 -32.39 -6.69 1.78
CA LEU A 190 -31.32 -7.69 1.68
C LEU A 190 -30.05 -7.25 2.42
N SER A 191 -29.41 -8.20 3.08
CA SER A 191 -28.14 -8.03 3.79
C SER A 191 -27.27 -9.28 3.65
N ASN A 192 -26.05 -9.23 4.20
CA ASN A 192 -25.13 -10.36 4.24
C ASN A 192 -24.90 -11.00 2.86
N GLN A 193 -24.46 -10.21 1.88
CA GLN A 193 -24.24 -10.68 0.50
C GLN A 193 -25.50 -11.32 -0.12
N ASN A 194 -26.66 -10.71 0.13
CA ASN A 194 -28.00 -11.17 -0.27
C ASN A 194 -28.48 -12.49 0.36
N LYS A 195 -27.75 -13.06 1.32
CA LYS A 195 -28.12 -14.31 2.01
C LYS A 195 -29.06 -14.11 3.21
N SER A 196 -29.46 -12.88 3.47
CA SER A 196 -30.39 -12.58 4.56
C SER A 196 -31.36 -11.51 4.11
N GLY A 197 -32.62 -11.63 4.53
CA GLY A 197 -33.69 -10.70 4.22
C GLY A 197 -34.44 -10.27 5.49
N LYS A 198 -34.65 -8.97 5.66
CA LYS A 198 -35.50 -8.42 6.73
C LYS A 198 -36.81 -7.89 6.15
N ILE A 199 -37.91 -8.46 6.60
CA ILE A 199 -39.27 -8.09 6.21
C ILE A 199 -39.82 -7.02 7.16
N ALA A 200 -40.49 -6.00 6.60
CA ALA A 200 -41.35 -5.12 7.37
C ALA A 200 -42.73 -5.00 6.70
N LEU A 201 -43.77 -4.98 7.53
CA LEU A 201 -45.17 -4.87 7.11
C LEU A 201 -45.70 -3.50 7.55
N GLY A 202 -46.36 -2.79 6.66
CA GLY A 202 -46.93 -1.46 6.92
C GLY A 202 -48.39 -1.35 6.49
N GLY A 203 -49.09 -0.39 7.08
CA GLY A 203 -50.53 -0.18 6.92
C GLY A 203 -50.92 0.66 5.70
N ALA A 204 -50.13 0.63 4.63
CA ALA A 204 -50.39 1.45 3.46
C ALA A 204 -51.70 1.08 2.76
N ASN A 205 -52.46 2.09 2.31
CA ASN A 205 -53.57 1.87 1.39
C ASN A 205 -53.01 1.49 0.01
N LEU A 206 -53.20 0.23 -0.39
CA LEU A 206 -52.68 -0.31 -1.65
C LEU A 206 -53.58 0.02 -2.86
N GLY A 207 -54.71 0.69 -2.63
CA GLY A 207 -55.77 0.90 -3.62
C GLY A 207 -56.85 -0.18 -3.59
N ASN A 208 -56.83 -1.06 -2.60
CA ASN A 208 -57.81 -2.13 -2.35
C ASN A 208 -58.90 -1.76 -1.33
N GLN A 209 -58.97 -0.49 -0.92
CA GLN A 209 -59.91 0.04 0.09
C GLN A 209 -61.08 0.76 -0.57
N ASN A 210 -61.83 0.06 -1.44
CA ASN A 210 -62.96 0.63 -2.19
C ASN A 210 -64.09 -0.42 -2.37
N SER A 211 -65.24 0.01 -2.90
CA SER A 211 -66.42 -0.85 -3.04
C SER A 211 -66.20 -2.09 -3.91
N GLU A 212 -65.35 -2.00 -4.94
CA GLU A 212 -64.99 -3.14 -5.80
C GLU A 212 -64.32 -4.25 -4.99
N TRP A 213 -63.35 -3.90 -4.14
CA TRP A 213 -62.60 -4.86 -3.32
C TRP A 213 -63.32 -5.27 -2.04
N GLN A 214 -64.26 -4.47 -1.54
CA GLN A 214 -65.20 -4.88 -0.50
C GLN A 214 -66.13 -6.00 -0.99
N ALA A 215 -66.52 -5.98 -2.27
CA ALA A 215 -67.32 -7.05 -2.87
C ALA A 215 -66.51 -8.34 -3.15
N ARG A 216 -65.18 -8.29 -3.06
CA ARG A 216 -64.25 -9.39 -3.36
C ARG A 216 -63.28 -9.65 -2.20
N PRO A 217 -63.79 -9.91 -0.97
CA PRO A 217 -62.95 -9.94 0.24
C PRO A 217 -61.98 -11.14 0.28
N ASN A 218 -62.25 -12.20 -0.48
CA ASN A 218 -61.41 -13.40 -0.51
C ASN A 218 -60.37 -13.39 -1.64
N ASP A 219 -60.51 -12.48 -2.61
CA ASP A 219 -59.62 -12.40 -3.76
C ASP A 219 -58.29 -11.77 -3.36
N VAL A 220 -57.20 -12.35 -3.84
CA VAL A 220 -55.85 -11.82 -3.58
C VAL A 220 -55.68 -10.50 -4.33
N PHE A 221 -55.30 -9.44 -3.62
CA PHE A 221 -54.96 -8.15 -4.22
C PHE A 221 -53.46 -8.05 -4.52
N ILE A 222 -52.65 -8.51 -3.57
CA ILE A 222 -51.19 -8.54 -3.70
C ILE A 222 -50.65 -9.70 -2.87
N SER A 223 -49.59 -10.33 -3.35
CA SER A 223 -48.82 -11.28 -2.54
C SER A 223 -47.34 -11.14 -2.77
N VAL A 224 -46.56 -11.51 -1.77
CA VAL A 224 -45.11 -11.71 -1.85
C VAL A 224 -44.82 -13.11 -1.34
N THR A 225 -44.27 -13.96 -2.21
CA THR A 225 -43.93 -15.34 -1.88
C THR A 225 -42.42 -15.54 -2.09
N ILE A 226 -41.74 -16.05 -1.07
CA ILE A 226 -40.32 -16.43 -1.13
C ILE A 226 -40.26 -17.95 -1.21
N GLU A 227 -39.65 -18.47 -2.28
CA GLU A 227 -39.47 -19.89 -2.51
C GLU A 227 -37.98 -20.24 -2.54
N ASN A 228 -37.63 -21.42 -2.02
CA ASN A 228 -36.30 -21.97 -2.19
C ASN A 228 -36.12 -22.61 -3.58
N ASN A 229 -34.94 -23.20 -3.82
CA ASN A 229 -34.60 -23.84 -5.10
C ASN A 229 -35.43 -25.09 -5.41
N GLU A 230 -36.10 -25.68 -4.41
CA GLU A 230 -37.02 -26.81 -4.55
C GLU A 230 -38.48 -26.34 -4.78
N ASN A 231 -38.69 -25.02 -4.91
CA ASN A 231 -39.98 -24.35 -4.97
C ASN A 231 -40.84 -24.52 -3.69
N GLN A 232 -40.22 -24.81 -2.55
CA GLN A 232 -40.91 -24.78 -1.25
C GLN A 232 -41.05 -23.34 -0.76
N ILE A 233 -42.24 -23.00 -0.25
CA ILE A 233 -42.53 -21.67 0.30
C ILE A 233 -41.81 -21.51 1.65
N ILE A 234 -40.89 -20.57 1.71
CA ILE A 234 -40.13 -20.21 2.91
C ILE A 234 -40.85 -19.10 3.69
N ASN A 235 -41.44 -18.13 2.97
CA ASN A 235 -42.21 -17.06 3.55
C ASN A 235 -43.27 -16.60 2.57
N GLN A 236 -44.43 -16.19 3.08
CA GLN A 236 -45.51 -15.70 2.24
C GLN A 236 -46.30 -14.62 2.98
N ALA A 237 -46.59 -13.52 2.28
CA ALA A 237 -47.51 -12.47 2.69
C ALA A 237 -48.57 -12.32 1.60
N VAL A 238 -49.85 -12.50 1.94
CA VAL A 238 -50.97 -12.42 1.00
C VAL A 238 -51.97 -11.42 1.56
N VAL A 239 -52.23 -10.34 0.83
CA VAL A 239 -53.25 -9.34 1.18
C VAL A 239 -54.43 -9.51 0.24
N LYS A 240 -55.61 -9.72 0.80
CA LYS A 240 -56.87 -9.84 0.06
C LYS A 240 -57.63 -8.51 -0.03
N GLY A 241 -58.83 -8.53 -0.61
CA GLY A 241 -59.71 -7.37 -0.70
C GLY A 241 -59.92 -6.69 0.66
N SER A 242 -59.72 -5.37 0.71
CA SER A 242 -59.83 -4.54 1.93
C SER A 242 -58.85 -4.86 3.08
N GLU A 243 -57.88 -5.77 2.91
CA GLU A 243 -56.85 -6.05 3.92
C GLU A 243 -55.62 -5.11 3.81
N TYR A 244 -54.74 -5.17 4.82
CA TYR A 244 -53.45 -4.46 4.86
C TYR A 244 -52.32 -5.44 5.17
N PHE A 245 -51.09 -5.14 4.76
CA PHE A 245 -49.94 -5.98 5.16
C PHE A 245 -49.78 -6.08 6.69
N THR A 246 -50.09 -5.02 7.44
CA THR A 246 -50.07 -5.04 8.93
C THR A 246 -51.11 -5.97 9.56
N SER A 247 -52.10 -6.43 8.81
CA SER A 247 -53.07 -7.41 9.30
C SER A 247 -52.55 -8.85 9.23
N LEU A 248 -51.39 -9.07 8.58
CA LEU A 248 -50.83 -10.39 8.35
C LEU A 248 -49.89 -10.84 9.48
N SER A 249 -49.86 -12.14 9.72
CA SER A 249 -48.75 -12.83 10.38
C SER A 249 -47.96 -13.57 9.31
N VAL A 250 -46.66 -13.28 9.19
CA VAL A 250 -45.77 -13.96 8.24
C VAL A 250 -44.95 -15.03 8.96
N GLY A 251 -44.38 -15.99 8.23
CA GLY A 251 -43.55 -17.08 8.76
C GLY A 251 -42.22 -16.65 9.42
N GLY A 252 -42.02 -15.35 9.66
CA GLY A 252 -40.83 -14.75 10.23
C GLY A 252 -40.49 -13.41 9.57
N TYR A 253 -40.07 -12.43 10.38
CA TYR A 253 -39.61 -11.12 9.87
C TYR A 253 -38.14 -11.13 9.43
N ASN A 254 -37.38 -12.16 9.80
CA ASN A 254 -36.03 -12.40 9.30
C ASN A 254 -36.05 -13.70 8.51
N VAL A 255 -35.51 -13.68 7.30
CA VAL A 255 -35.50 -14.81 6.38
C VAL A 255 -34.06 -15.12 5.98
N ASN A 256 -33.66 -16.37 6.15
CA ASN A 256 -32.40 -16.88 5.59
C ASN A 256 -32.62 -17.18 4.11
N LEU A 257 -31.77 -16.63 3.26
CA LEU A 257 -31.85 -16.75 1.80
C LEU A 257 -30.59 -17.44 1.29
N GLU A 258 -30.71 -18.11 0.15
CA GLU A 258 -29.56 -18.59 -0.61
C GLU A 258 -29.70 -18.14 -2.07
N TYR A 259 -28.59 -18.20 -2.81
CA TYR A 259 -28.62 -17.89 -4.23
C TYR A 259 -29.52 -18.89 -4.98
N GLY A 260 -30.32 -18.36 -5.91
CA GLY A 260 -31.36 -19.08 -6.66
C GLY A 260 -32.76 -18.97 -6.06
N TYR A 261 -32.90 -18.54 -4.79
CA TYR A 261 -34.22 -18.37 -4.18
C TYR A 261 -35.06 -17.38 -4.98
N LYS A 262 -36.36 -17.66 -5.12
CA LYS A 262 -37.27 -16.85 -5.93
C LYS A 262 -38.14 -15.98 -5.02
N ILE A 263 -38.29 -14.72 -5.38
CA ILE A 263 -39.24 -13.80 -4.75
C ILE A 263 -40.28 -13.47 -5.81
N LYS A 264 -41.50 -13.97 -5.63
CA LYS A 264 -42.62 -13.78 -6.55
C LYS A 264 -43.60 -12.78 -5.98
N VAL A 265 -43.95 -11.78 -6.76
CA VAL A 265 -44.90 -10.72 -6.39
C VAL A 265 -46.06 -10.75 -7.37
N PHE A 266 -47.23 -11.18 -6.90
CA PHE A 266 -48.48 -10.95 -7.62
C PHE A 266 -49.07 -9.61 -7.18
N THR A 267 -49.56 -8.75 -8.09
CA THR A 267 -50.13 -7.44 -7.74
C THR A 267 -51.12 -6.92 -8.78
N HIS A 268 -52.19 -6.26 -8.31
CA HIS A 268 -53.08 -5.45 -9.15
C HIS A 268 -52.56 -4.03 -9.42
N LYS A 269 -51.45 -3.61 -8.80
CA LYS A 269 -50.84 -2.27 -8.93
C LYS A 269 -49.32 -2.35 -9.11
N PRO A 270 -48.82 -2.83 -10.26
CA PRO A 270 -47.39 -3.04 -10.48
C PRO A 270 -46.52 -1.79 -10.32
N GLN A 271 -47.06 -0.60 -10.59
CA GLN A 271 -46.34 0.67 -10.45
C GLN A 271 -45.87 0.99 -9.02
N TYR A 272 -46.37 0.27 -8.00
CA TYR A 272 -45.94 0.46 -6.61
C TYR A 272 -44.97 -0.60 -6.10
N VAL A 273 -44.59 -1.58 -6.94
CA VAL A 273 -43.55 -2.58 -6.63
C VAL A 273 -42.25 -2.09 -7.23
N ASN A 274 -41.29 -1.69 -6.40
CA ASN A 274 -39.99 -1.24 -6.93
C ASN A 274 -38.83 -1.71 -6.05
N VAL A 275 -37.62 -1.59 -6.59
CA VAL A 275 -36.37 -1.93 -5.91
C VAL A 275 -35.55 -0.66 -5.68
N TRP A 276 -35.04 -0.49 -4.47
CA TRP A 276 -34.16 0.61 -4.09
C TRP A 276 -32.75 0.11 -3.79
N SER A 277 -31.79 0.96 -4.11
CA SER A 277 -30.44 0.89 -3.61
C SER A 277 -30.40 1.34 -2.14
N LEU A 278 -29.64 0.65 -1.31
CA LEU A 278 -29.39 1.06 0.08
C LEU A 278 -28.16 1.97 0.23
N ILE A 279 -27.38 2.15 -0.82
CA ILE A 279 -26.07 2.81 -0.76
C ILE A 279 -25.84 3.90 -1.80
N SER A 280 -26.72 4.07 -2.80
CA SER A 280 -26.60 5.16 -3.78
C SER A 280 -26.93 6.53 -3.19
N GLY A 281 -27.73 6.57 -2.11
CA GLY A 281 -28.26 7.81 -1.54
C GLY A 281 -29.44 8.40 -2.31
N SER A 282 -29.90 7.74 -3.38
CA SER A 282 -31.07 8.14 -4.17
C SER A 282 -32.36 7.97 -3.36
N ASP A 283 -33.27 8.94 -3.46
CA ASP A 283 -34.64 8.86 -2.94
C ASP A 283 -35.59 8.13 -3.92
N LYS A 284 -35.13 7.87 -5.14
CA LYS A 284 -35.90 7.23 -6.21
C LYS A 284 -35.58 5.73 -6.33
N PRO A 285 -36.55 4.93 -6.80
CA PRO A 285 -36.30 3.53 -7.13
C PRO A 285 -35.38 3.41 -8.35
N ILE A 286 -34.73 2.26 -8.46
CA ILE A 286 -33.93 1.89 -9.62
C ILE A 286 -34.89 1.60 -10.78
N SER A 287 -34.86 2.43 -11.82
CA SER A 287 -35.85 2.42 -12.90
C SER A 287 -35.88 1.11 -13.69
N ASP A 288 -34.74 0.42 -13.82
CA ASP A 288 -34.61 -0.83 -14.57
C ASP A 288 -35.44 -1.98 -13.99
N TYR A 289 -35.84 -1.88 -12.72
CA TYR A 289 -36.73 -2.86 -12.09
C TYR A 289 -38.22 -2.58 -12.32
N ASN A 290 -38.58 -1.46 -12.94
CA ASN A 290 -39.97 -1.08 -13.17
C ASN A 290 -40.57 -1.89 -14.31
N VAL A 291 -41.52 -2.77 -14.00
CA VAL A 291 -42.27 -3.55 -14.99
C VAL A 291 -43.76 -3.39 -14.78
N ASN A 292 -44.50 -3.30 -15.89
CA ASN A 292 -45.96 -3.25 -15.87
C ASN A 292 -46.54 -4.66 -16.04
N SER A 293 -46.35 -5.52 -15.04
CA SER A 293 -46.83 -6.90 -15.03
C SER A 293 -47.49 -7.23 -13.69
N SER A 294 -48.58 -7.98 -13.71
CA SER A 294 -49.23 -8.47 -12.50
C SER A 294 -48.42 -9.52 -11.76
N GLU A 295 -47.42 -10.13 -12.41
CA GLU A 295 -46.57 -11.19 -11.87
C GLU A 295 -45.10 -10.77 -12.01
N ILE A 296 -44.50 -10.29 -10.92
CA ILE A 296 -43.13 -9.77 -10.90
C ILE A 296 -42.25 -10.75 -10.14
N ASN A 297 -41.26 -11.33 -10.82
CA ASN A 297 -40.46 -12.41 -10.29
C ASN A 297 -38.99 -11.99 -10.20
N TYR A 298 -38.39 -12.23 -9.04
CA TYR A 298 -36.97 -12.00 -8.80
C TYR A 298 -36.29 -13.31 -8.43
N GLU A 299 -35.00 -13.42 -8.77
CA GLU A 299 -34.10 -14.45 -8.27
C GLU A 299 -33.02 -13.77 -7.40
N VAL A 300 -32.74 -14.34 -6.23
CA VAL A 300 -31.66 -13.86 -5.35
C VAL A 300 -30.32 -14.33 -5.93
N THR A 301 -29.43 -13.41 -6.24
CA THR A 301 -28.09 -13.72 -6.79
C THR A 301 -26.99 -13.10 -5.92
N LYS A 302 -25.74 -13.45 -6.22
CA LYS A 302 -24.55 -12.79 -5.63
C LYS A 302 -24.50 -11.28 -5.94
N ASP A 303 -25.12 -10.85 -7.03
CA ASP A 303 -25.10 -9.47 -7.50
C ASP A 303 -26.27 -8.66 -6.94
N GLY A 304 -27.39 -9.30 -6.61
CA GLY A 304 -28.58 -8.63 -6.10
C GLY A 304 -29.86 -9.39 -6.45
N LEU A 305 -30.96 -8.66 -6.62
CA LEU A 305 -32.19 -9.22 -7.16
C LEU A 305 -32.10 -9.26 -8.69
N LYS A 306 -32.18 -10.43 -9.31
CA LYS A 306 -32.30 -10.54 -10.76
C LYS A 306 -33.77 -10.53 -11.16
N LEU A 307 -34.18 -9.55 -11.95
CA LEU A 307 -35.55 -9.46 -12.44
C LEU A 307 -35.78 -10.46 -13.57
N LEU A 308 -36.63 -11.46 -13.33
CA LEU A 308 -36.91 -12.56 -14.27
C LEU A 308 -37.91 -12.17 -15.38
N ASN A 309 -38.61 -11.04 -15.22
CA ASN A 309 -39.53 -10.50 -16.24
C ASN A 309 -38.80 -9.95 -17.47
N VAL A 310 -37.52 -9.60 -17.35
CA VAL A 310 -36.73 -9.00 -18.42
C VAL A 310 -35.72 -10.02 -18.93
N LYS A 311 -35.76 -10.31 -20.23
CA LYS A 311 -34.81 -11.21 -20.87
C LYS A 311 -33.40 -10.61 -20.78
N ASN A 312 -32.42 -11.42 -20.37
CA ASN A 312 -31.03 -11.02 -20.21
C ASN A 312 -30.83 -9.84 -19.24
N PHE A 313 -31.62 -9.76 -18.16
CA PHE A 313 -31.43 -8.76 -17.13
C PHE A 313 -30.05 -8.91 -16.45
N ASP A 314 -29.20 -7.90 -16.62
CA ASP A 314 -27.87 -7.85 -16.02
C ASP A 314 -27.91 -7.05 -14.72
N THR A 315 -28.10 -7.76 -13.60
CA THR A 315 -28.15 -7.17 -12.27
C THR A 315 -26.89 -6.39 -11.93
N GLU A 316 -25.72 -6.90 -12.29
CA GLU A 316 -24.45 -6.24 -11.95
C GLU A 316 -24.36 -4.89 -12.66
N LEU A 317 -24.63 -4.85 -13.98
CA LEU A 317 -24.59 -3.61 -14.75
C LEU A 317 -25.63 -2.58 -14.26
N VAL A 318 -26.86 -3.01 -13.97
CA VAL A 318 -27.91 -2.14 -13.42
C VAL A 318 -27.46 -1.48 -12.12
N LEU A 319 -26.88 -2.26 -11.21
CA LEU A 319 -26.42 -1.77 -9.92
C LEU A 319 -25.17 -0.88 -10.03
N LYS A 320 -24.24 -1.19 -10.94
CA LYS A 320 -23.11 -0.30 -11.25
C LYS A 320 -23.59 1.05 -11.80
N ASN A 321 -24.58 1.05 -12.69
CA ASN A 321 -25.18 2.28 -13.22
C ASN A 321 -25.84 3.11 -12.12
N GLU A 322 -26.51 2.47 -11.15
CA GLU A 322 -27.13 3.14 -10.00
C GLU A 322 -26.09 3.79 -9.05
N LEU A 323 -24.88 3.23 -8.93
CA LEU A 323 -23.79 3.82 -8.12
C LEU A 323 -22.92 4.81 -8.88
N LYS A 324 -23.01 4.83 -10.20
CA LYS A 324 -22.09 5.51 -11.11
C LYS A 324 -21.75 6.93 -10.68
N THR A 325 -22.76 7.79 -10.50
CA THR A 325 -22.57 9.19 -10.14
C THR A 325 -21.85 9.35 -8.81
N LYS A 326 -22.19 8.52 -7.82
CA LYS A 326 -21.55 8.54 -6.50
C LYS A 326 -20.09 8.12 -6.59
N LEU A 327 -19.79 7.00 -7.26
CA LEU A 327 -18.41 6.50 -7.37
C LEU A 327 -17.52 7.45 -8.18
N VAL A 328 -18.05 8.06 -9.24
CA VAL A 328 -17.35 9.09 -10.01
C VAL A 328 -17.00 10.29 -9.13
N ALA A 329 -17.97 10.80 -8.36
CA ALA A 329 -17.72 11.91 -7.44
C ALA A 329 -16.64 11.57 -6.40
N GLU A 330 -16.72 10.39 -5.78
CA GLU A 330 -15.71 9.93 -4.83
C GLU A 330 -14.32 9.77 -5.45
N ILE A 331 -14.21 9.28 -6.69
CA ILE A 331 -12.94 9.18 -7.41
C ILE A 331 -12.36 10.58 -7.65
N GLU A 332 -13.15 11.53 -8.14
CA GLU A 332 -12.67 12.89 -8.39
C GLU A 332 -12.25 13.60 -7.09
N ASP A 333 -13.03 13.46 -6.02
CA ASP A 333 -12.70 14.03 -4.71
C ASP A 333 -11.37 13.47 -4.17
N LEU A 334 -11.20 12.14 -4.22
CA LEU A 334 -9.96 11.50 -3.79
C LEU A 334 -8.77 11.91 -4.66
N LYS A 335 -8.94 11.90 -5.98
CA LYS A 335 -7.93 12.34 -6.95
C LYS A 335 -7.49 13.79 -6.70
N ASN A 336 -8.44 14.70 -6.46
CA ASN A 336 -8.16 16.11 -6.17
C ASN A 336 -7.47 16.32 -4.82
N SER A 337 -7.57 15.36 -3.90
CA SER A 337 -6.86 15.40 -2.61
C SER A 337 -5.39 14.95 -2.70
N LEU A 338 -5.00 14.28 -3.80
CA LEU A 338 -3.66 13.75 -4.01
C LEU A 338 -2.77 14.77 -4.73
N LYS A 339 -1.48 14.81 -4.35
CA LYS A 339 -0.44 15.61 -5.00
C LYS A 339 0.41 14.75 -5.93
N GLU A 340 1.14 15.36 -6.85
CA GLU A 340 2.05 14.63 -7.75
C GLU A 340 3.08 13.76 -7.00
N ASP A 341 3.61 14.27 -5.89
CA ASP A 341 4.56 13.54 -5.03
C ASP A 341 3.96 12.29 -4.35
N ASP A 342 2.63 12.21 -4.23
CA ASP A 342 1.94 11.04 -3.67
C ASP A 342 1.91 9.86 -4.66
N TYR A 343 2.12 10.11 -5.95
CA TYR A 343 2.22 9.06 -6.97
C TYR A 343 3.64 8.53 -7.15
N LEU A 344 4.64 9.25 -6.64
CA LEU A 344 6.04 8.83 -6.73
C LEU A 344 6.38 7.64 -5.82
N ASP A 345 5.53 7.29 -4.87
CA ASP A 345 5.70 6.14 -3.97
C ASP A 345 4.34 5.44 -3.78
N LYS A 346 4.25 4.15 -4.08
CA LYS A 346 3.00 3.37 -4.00
C LYS A 346 2.45 3.28 -2.57
N SER A 347 3.29 3.34 -1.54
CA SER A 347 2.88 3.26 -0.13
C SER A 347 2.25 4.56 0.36
N LYS A 348 2.69 5.71 -0.15
CA LYS A 348 2.11 7.01 0.24
C LYS A 348 0.64 7.07 -0.09
N LYS A 349 -0.20 7.60 0.81
CA LYS A 349 -1.66 7.74 0.58
C LYS A 349 -2.32 6.45 0.08
N PHE A 350 -1.82 5.30 0.54
CA PHE A 350 -2.30 3.99 0.10
C PHE A 350 -3.82 3.88 0.16
N SER A 351 -4.43 4.25 1.28
CA SER A 351 -5.89 4.11 1.48
C SER A 351 -6.72 4.91 0.47
N GLN A 352 -6.29 6.12 0.12
CA GLN A 352 -6.95 6.90 -0.93
C GLN A 352 -6.79 6.21 -2.29
N LYS A 353 -5.56 5.82 -2.67
CA LYS A 353 -5.28 5.17 -3.96
C LYS A 353 -5.99 3.82 -4.12
N ALA A 354 -6.03 3.02 -3.05
CA ALA A 354 -6.79 1.77 -3.00
C ALA A 354 -8.30 2.01 -3.16
N SER A 355 -8.84 3.06 -2.55
CA SER A 355 -10.25 3.43 -2.68
C SER A 355 -10.58 3.89 -4.11
N ILE A 356 -9.70 4.66 -4.76
CA ILE A 356 -9.83 5.02 -6.18
C ILE A 356 -9.91 3.75 -7.04
N ILE A 357 -8.99 2.80 -6.85
CA ILE A 357 -8.98 1.54 -7.61
C ILE A 357 -10.26 0.74 -7.35
N LYS A 358 -10.68 0.60 -6.09
CA LYS A 358 -11.91 -0.10 -5.74
C LYS A 358 -13.13 0.52 -6.40
N ASN A 359 -13.27 1.84 -6.34
CA ASN A 359 -14.39 2.54 -6.97
C ASN A 359 -14.35 2.36 -8.50
N TYR A 360 -13.17 2.47 -9.10
CA TYR A 360 -12.96 2.23 -10.53
C TYR A 360 -13.39 0.83 -10.98
N LEU A 361 -13.04 -0.22 -10.22
CA LEU A 361 -13.42 -1.60 -10.56
C LEU A 361 -14.94 -1.80 -10.55
N ASN A 362 -15.66 -1.03 -9.72
CA ASN A 362 -17.11 -1.06 -9.58
C ASN A 362 -17.84 -0.05 -10.48
N LEU A 363 -17.13 0.72 -11.32
CA LEU A 363 -17.76 1.52 -12.37
C LEU A 363 -18.26 0.64 -13.52
N PRO A 364 -19.32 1.06 -14.23
CA PRO A 364 -19.66 0.46 -15.52
C PRO A 364 -18.52 0.72 -16.53
N ASP A 365 -18.30 -0.22 -17.45
CA ASP A 365 -17.14 -0.20 -18.35
C ASP A 365 -17.09 1.05 -19.24
N SER A 366 -18.25 1.64 -19.56
CA SER A 366 -18.37 2.90 -20.30
C SER A 366 -17.68 4.09 -19.64
N GLU A 367 -17.50 4.07 -18.30
CA GLU A 367 -16.87 5.16 -17.55
C GLU A 367 -15.39 4.90 -17.25
N LYS A 368 -14.94 3.64 -17.32
CA LYS A 368 -13.58 3.25 -16.96
C LYS A 368 -12.52 3.89 -17.86
N GLN A 369 -12.84 4.15 -19.13
CA GLN A 369 -11.86 4.72 -20.06
C GLN A 369 -11.29 6.06 -19.54
N ALA A 370 -12.12 6.91 -18.94
CA ALA A 370 -11.72 8.23 -18.43
C ALA A 370 -10.67 8.16 -17.30
N TYR A 371 -10.62 7.05 -16.58
CA TYR A 371 -9.75 6.85 -15.41
C TYR A 371 -8.58 5.91 -15.67
N SER A 372 -8.54 5.25 -16.83
CA SER A 372 -7.50 4.26 -17.17
C SER A 372 -6.08 4.78 -16.91
N GLY A 373 -5.74 5.98 -17.39
CA GLY A 373 -4.42 6.59 -17.16
C GLY A 373 -4.13 6.93 -15.69
N LEU A 374 -5.15 7.28 -14.90
CA LEU A 374 -4.98 7.48 -13.45
C LEU A 374 -4.68 6.15 -12.74
N ILE A 375 -5.43 5.09 -13.09
CA ILE A 375 -5.24 3.77 -12.52
C ILE A 375 -3.87 3.20 -12.89
N GLU A 376 -3.46 3.37 -14.14
CA GLU A 376 -2.11 3.01 -14.60
C GLU A 376 -1.04 3.76 -13.81
N LYS A 377 -1.16 5.09 -13.67
CA LYS A 377 -0.25 5.90 -12.86
C LYS A 377 -0.15 5.41 -11.41
N ILE A 378 -1.28 5.07 -10.79
CA ILE A 378 -1.31 4.54 -9.42
C ILE A 378 -0.60 3.17 -9.35
N LYS A 379 -0.88 2.28 -10.31
CA LYS A 379 -0.32 0.92 -10.31
C LYS A 379 1.17 0.88 -10.61
N LEU A 380 1.63 1.73 -11.54
CA LEU A 380 3.04 1.83 -11.92
C LEU A 380 3.88 2.53 -10.85
N GLY A 381 3.32 3.49 -10.10
CA GLY A 381 4.05 4.15 -9.02
C GLY A 381 5.10 5.16 -9.50
N GLY A 382 6.21 5.22 -8.75
CA GLY A 382 7.35 6.08 -9.07
C GLY A 382 8.06 5.63 -10.33
N LYS A 383 8.84 6.54 -10.93
CA LYS A 383 9.76 6.18 -12.02
C LYS A 383 11.18 6.20 -11.49
N PRO A 384 12.06 5.31 -11.98
CA PRO A 384 13.45 5.30 -11.57
C PRO A 384 14.14 6.61 -11.97
N VAL A 385 15.05 7.06 -11.12
CA VAL A 385 15.84 8.27 -11.34
C VAL A 385 17.31 7.89 -11.49
N ILE A 386 17.89 8.26 -12.63
CA ILE A 386 19.33 8.09 -12.90
C ILE A 386 20.08 9.33 -12.41
N TYR A 387 20.84 9.19 -11.32
CA TYR A 387 21.70 10.22 -10.76
C TYR A 387 23.08 10.16 -11.40
N ALA A 388 23.65 11.35 -11.64
CA ALA A 388 25.00 11.52 -12.17
C ALA A 388 25.56 12.82 -11.63
N ASP A 389 26.77 12.81 -11.08
CA ASP A 389 27.39 14.00 -10.48
C ASP A 389 27.69 15.08 -11.50
N LYS A 390 27.96 14.68 -12.74
CA LYS A 390 28.33 15.58 -13.84
C LYS A 390 27.58 15.21 -15.11
N LYS A 391 27.20 16.24 -15.87
CA LYS A 391 26.64 16.10 -17.23
C LYS A 391 27.74 15.94 -18.28
N GLU A 392 28.95 16.40 -17.98
CA GLU A 392 30.13 16.29 -18.83
C GLU A 392 31.34 15.84 -18.03
N ILE A 393 32.11 14.92 -18.58
CA ILE A 393 33.37 14.42 -18.01
C ILE A 393 34.48 14.58 -19.04
N VAL A 394 35.61 15.13 -18.61
CA VAL A 394 36.80 15.29 -19.45
C VAL A 394 37.88 14.35 -18.96
N ILE A 395 38.43 13.52 -19.85
CA ILE A 395 39.55 12.63 -19.57
C ILE A 395 40.67 12.83 -20.60
N ASN A 396 41.89 12.40 -20.27
CA ASN A 396 42.95 12.36 -21.26
C ASN A 396 42.87 11.08 -22.09
N LYS A 397 43.39 11.15 -23.32
CA LYS A 397 43.55 10.00 -24.19
C LYS A 397 44.30 8.87 -23.47
N GLY A 398 43.69 7.70 -23.43
CA GLY A 398 44.20 6.48 -22.81
C GLY A 398 43.84 6.32 -21.33
N ASP A 399 43.21 7.30 -20.70
CA ASP A 399 42.74 7.17 -19.31
C ASP A 399 41.63 6.12 -19.23
N SER A 400 41.68 5.26 -18.20
CA SER A 400 40.62 4.29 -17.93
C SER A 400 39.40 4.99 -17.34
N LEU A 401 38.21 4.72 -17.88
CA LEU A 401 36.95 5.24 -17.39
C LEU A 401 35.93 4.11 -17.28
N ASN A 402 35.42 3.85 -16.07
CA ASN A 402 34.30 2.93 -15.88
C ASN A 402 32.99 3.70 -16.04
N LEU A 403 32.26 3.43 -17.11
CA LEU A 403 30.99 4.11 -17.40
C LEU A 403 29.90 3.81 -16.37
N LEU A 404 29.85 2.58 -15.84
CA LEU A 404 28.81 2.19 -14.89
C LEU A 404 28.96 2.88 -13.53
N SER A 405 30.17 3.31 -13.15
CA SER A 405 30.39 4.06 -11.91
C SER A 405 30.09 5.56 -12.04
N LEU A 406 29.70 6.04 -13.23
CA LEU A 406 29.37 7.45 -13.45
C LEU A 406 27.95 7.80 -13.01
N VAL A 407 27.12 6.78 -12.83
CA VAL A 407 25.71 6.93 -12.49
C VAL A 407 25.32 6.01 -11.35
N SER A 408 24.27 6.39 -10.64
CA SER A 408 23.52 5.50 -9.76
C SER A 408 22.05 5.62 -10.11
N VAL A 409 21.28 4.55 -9.93
CA VAL A 409 19.84 4.55 -10.20
C VAL A 409 19.10 4.24 -8.92
N TYR A 410 18.10 5.04 -8.61
CA TYR A 410 17.23 4.83 -7.45
C TYR A 410 15.77 5.00 -7.83
N ASP A 411 14.94 4.12 -7.29
CA ASP A 411 13.49 4.16 -7.37
C ASP A 411 12.89 3.97 -5.96
N ASN A 412 11.69 4.49 -5.68
CA ASN A 412 11.11 4.41 -4.34
C ASN A 412 10.63 3.00 -3.97
N GLU A 413 10.19 2.22 -4.96
CA GLU A 413 9.73 0.84 -4.79
C GLU A 413 10.89 -0.16 -4.89
N ASP A 414 11.82 0.08 -5.81
CA ASP A 414 12.92 -0.83 -6.14
C ASP A 414 14.27 -0.49 -5.48
N TYR A 415 14.35 0.66 -4.81
CA TYR A 415 15.58 1.19 -4.19
C TYR A 415 16.69 1.30 -5.23
N TYR A 416 17.92 0.89 -4.89
CA TYR A 416 19.04 0.91 -5.83
C TYR A 416 18.87 -0.12 -6.95
N ILE A 417 18.89 0.34 -8.19
CA ILE A 417 18.86 -0.52 -9.40
C ILE A 417 20.28 -0.59 -9.97
N GLU A 418 20.80 -1.81 -10.08
CA GLU A 418 22.12 -2.06 -10.66
C GLU A 418 22.04 -2.03 -12.19
N LEU A 419 22.91 -1.23 -12.82
CA LEU A 419 23.05 -1.19 -14.27
C LEU A 419 24.10 -2.18 -14.76
N THR A 420 23.83 -2.77 -15.92
CA THR A 420 24.77 -3.64 -16.64
C THR A 420 25.21 -2.99 -17.95
N LYS A 421 26.16 -3.60 -18.68
CA LYS A 421 26.57 -3.10 -20.00
C LYS A 421 25.42 -2.99 -21.00
N ASN A 422 24.39 -3.83 -20.88
CA ASN A 422 23.23 -3.79 -21.77
C ASN A 422 22.37 -2.53 -21.57
N ASN A 423 22.54 -1.85 -20.43
CA ASN A 423 21.85 -0.60 -20.11
C ASN A 423 22.57 0.64 -20.67
N VAL A 424 23.75 0.46 -21.27
CA VAL A 424 24.63 1.55 -21.72
C VAL A 424 24.81 1.47 -23.22
N VAL A 425 24.39 2.52 -23.93
CA VAL A 425 24.55 2.67 -25.38
C VAL A 425 25.56 3.77 -25.66
N THR A 426 26.69 3.43 -26.28
CA THR A 426 27.74 4.38 -26.64
C THR A 426 28.74 3.79 -27.63
N ASP A 427 29.42 4.65 -28.38
CA ASP A 427 30.61 4.37 -29.19
C ASP A 427 31.91 4.83 -28.50
N PHE A 428 31.85 5.16 -27.20
CA PHE A 428 32.97 5.70 -26.42
C PHE A 428 34.28 4.94 -26.61
N ASN A 429 35.33 5.67 -27.01
CA ASN A 429 36.67 5.14 -27.15
C ASN A 429 37.71 6.07 -26.50
N ALA A 430 38.21 5.66 -25.33
CA ALA A 430 39.23 6.41 -24.59
C ALA A 430 40.55 6.63 -25.36
N SER A 431 40.81 5.87 -26.43
CA SER A 431 42.05 5.99 -27.23
C SER A 431 41.93 7.01 -28.37
N VAL A 432 40.74 7.53 -28.64
CA VAL A 432 40.47 8.45 -29.74
C VAL A 432 40.00 9.79 -29.16
N VAL A 433 40.70 10.86 -29.49
CA VAL A 433 40.32 12.23 -29.09
C VAL A 433 39.00 12.58 -29.77
N GLY A 434 38.06 13.11 -29.00
CA GLY A 434 36.72 13.39 -29.49
C GLY A 434 35.73 13.61 -28.37
N GLU A 435 34.49 13.90 -28.77
CA GLU A 435 33.34 13.97 -27.87
C GLU A 435 32.48 12.74 -28.09
N TYR A 436 32.06 12.10 -27.00
CA TYR A 436 31.25 10.89 -27.00
C TYR A 436 30.01 11.11 -26.18
N THR A 437 28.94 10.46 -26.60
CA THR A 437 27.66 10.48 -25.91
C THR A 437 27.43 9.09 -25.31
N VAL A 438 27.18 9.05 -24.01
CA VAL A 438 26.85 7.81 -23.29
C VAL A 438 25.42 7.90 -22.83
N GLU A 439 24.56 7.06 -23.37
CA GLU A 439 23.16 6.93 -22.98
C GLU A 439 22.99 5.77 -22.01
N TYR A 440 22.37 6.05 -20.87
CA TYR A 440 21.98 5.08 -19.86
C TYR A 440 20.46 4.91 -19.90
N SER A 441 19.98 3.67 -19.80
CA SER A 441 18.56 3.36 -19.70
C SER A 441 18.30 2.26 -18.68
N CYS A 442 17.17 2.34 -17.97
CA CYS A 442 16.76 1.34 -17.00
C CYS A 442 15.24 1.15 -17.02
N VAL A 443 14.82 -0.03 -16.55
CA VAL A 443 13.42 -0.39 -16.33
C VAL A 443 13.32 -0.91 -14.88
N ASP A 444 12.33 -0.44 -14.14
CA ASP A 444 12.06 -0.91 -12.77
C ASP A 444 11.19 -2.18 -12.76
N SER A 445 10.82 -2.67 -11.57
CA SER A 445 10.03 -3.90 -11.43
C SER A 445 8.55 -3.74 -11.79
N ASP A 446 8.02 -2.50 -11.79
CA ASP A 446 6.64 -2.19 -12.15
C ASP A 446 6.50 -1.80 -13.65
N GLY A 447 7.62 -1.68 -14.37
CA GLY A 447 7.69 -1.47 -15.82
C GLY A 447 7.95 -0.02 -16.25
N ASN A 448 8.26 0.89 -15.32
CA ASN A 448 8.63 2.25 -15.68
C ASN A 448 10.03 2.31 -16.25
N THR A 449 10.22 3.19 -17.24
CA THR A 449 11.51 3.40 -17.90
C THR A 449 12.08 4.77 -17.58
N ALA A 450 13.41 4.86 -17.44
CA ALA A 450 14.14 6.12 -17.39
C ALA A 450 15.41 6.07 -18.24
N SER A 451 15.78 7.22 -18.80
CA SER A 451 17.02 7.39 -19.56
C SER A 451 17.76 8.67 -19.16
N LYS A 452 19.08 8.66 -19.36
CA LYS A 452 19.95 9.81 -19.12
C LYS A 452 21.17 9.76 -20.00
N THR A 453 21.64 10.94 -20.41
CA THR A 453 22.83 11.07 -21.25
C THR A 453 23.95 11.81 -20.51
N ILE A 454 25.18 11.32 -20.66
CA ILE A 454 26.40 11.99 -20.19
C ILE A 454 27.34 12.19 -21.38
N LYS A 455 27.94 13.38 -21.47
CA LYS A 455 28.96 13.69 -22.47
C LYS A 455 30.36 13.38 -21.94
N ILE A 456 31.17 12.67 -22.72
CA ILE A 456 32.58 12.39 -22.40
C ILE A 456 33.47 13.06 -23.43
N ILE A 457 34.41 13.89 -22.99
CA ILE A 457 35.40 14.53 -23.86
C ILE A 457 36.77 13.90 -23.61
N VAL A 458 37.32 13.25 -24.62
CA VAL A 458 38.68 12.72 -24.61
C VAL A 458 39.59 13.77 -25.22
N LYS A 459 40.49 14.35 -24.41
CA LYS A 459 41.46 15.35 -24.87
C LYS A 459 42.85 14.74 -24.99
N GLN A 460 43.70 15.37 -25.79
CA GLN A 460 45.11 15.01 -25.84
C GLN A 460 45.75 15.31 -24.48
N ALA A 461 46.56 14.40 -23.95
CA ALA A 461 47.27 14.64 -22.69
C ALA A 461 48.24 15.83 -22.83
N ASP A 462 48.14 16.81 -21.92
CA ASP A 462 49.08 17.94 -21.87
C ASP A 462 50.49 17.44 -21.52
N LYS A 463 51.41 17.54 -22.48
CA LYS A 463 52.80 17.07 -22.36
C LYS A 463 53.66 17.87 -21.36
N THR A 464 53.14 18.96 -20.80
CA THR A 464 53.91 19.91 -19.97
C THR A 464 54.16 19.44 -18.53
N ASN A 465 53.28 18.63 -17.92
CA ASN A 465 53.42 18.24 -16.51
C ASN A 465 54.29 16.98 -16.25
N LYS A 466 54.49 16.12 -17.25
CA LYS A 466 55.32 14.90 -17.09
C LYS A 466 56.82 15.23 -16.94
N ASN A 467 57.29 16.25 -17.68
CA ASN A 467 58.68 16.73 -17.61
C ASN A 467 59.00 17.48 -16.31
N ILE A 468 58.03 18.18 -15.71
CA ILE A 468 58.21 18.86 -14.44
C ILE A 468 58.34 17.81 -13.33
N ASN A 469 57.41 16.86 -13.22
CA ASN A 469 57.46 15.84 -12.16
C ASN A 469 58.71 14.93 -12.22
N GLU A 470 59.23 14.60 -13.41
CA GLU A 470 60.51 13.88 -13.50
C GLU A 470 61.71 14.73 -13.07
N LYS A 471 61.74 16.02 -13.45
CA LYS A 471 62.78 16.95 -12.98
C LYS A 471 62.70 17.15 -11.47
N THR A 472 61.50 17.33 -10.89
CA THR A 472 61.33 17.50 -9.45
C THR A 472 61.69 16.24 -8.68
N LYS A 473 61.33 15.05 -9.17
CA LYS A 473 61.77 13.77 -8.55
C LYS A 473 63.29 13.59 -8.59
N LYS A 474 63.95 13.94 -9.70
CA LYS A 474 65.43 13.93 -9.78
C LYS A 474 66.07 14.93 -8.83
N ILE A 475 65.52 16.13 -8.70
CA ILE A 475 66.03 17.17 -7.78
C ILE A 475 65.86 16.71 -6.31
N VAL A 476 64.70 16.20 -5.94
CA VAL A 476 64.43 15.70 -4.57
C VAL A 476 65.33 14.51 -4.22
N PHE A 477 65.58 13.59 -5.17
CA PHE A 477 66.51 12.47 -4.97
C PHE A 477 67.96 12.94 -4.77
N ILE A 478 68.42 13.92 -5.56
CA ILE A 478 69.77 14.49 -5.41
C ILE A 478 69.92 15.19 -4.05
N VAL A 479 68.91 15.97 -3.61
CA VAL A 479 68.94 16.66 -2.31
C VAL A 479 68.98 15.66 -1.15
N LEU A 480 68.21 14.57 -1.20
CA LEU A 480 68.21 13.52 -0.18
C LEU A 480 69.58 12.80 -0.08
N VAL A 481 70.22 12.52 -1.21
CA VAL A 481 71.55 11.90 -1.25
C VAL A 481 72.62 12.84 -0.68
N VAL A 482 72.56 14.14 -0.99
CA VAL A 482 73.49 15.15 -0.45
C VAL A 482 73.31 15.32 1.06
N CYS A 483 72.08 15.34 1.57
CA CYS A 483 71.81 15.42 3.02
C CYS A 483 72.33 14.17 3.78
N LEU A 484 72.19 12.97 3.19
CA LEU A 484 72.72 11.73 3.77
C LEU A 484 74.25 11.76 3.87
N ILE A 485 74.95 12.21 2.82
CA ILE A 485 76.41 12.35 2.82
C ILE A 485 76.87 13.39 3.87
N PHE A 486 76.14 14.50 4.02
CA PHE A 486 76.44 15.52 5.03
C PHE A 486 76.21 15.03 6.46
N SER A 487 75.21 14.18 6.69
CA SER A 487 74.93 13.60 8.02
C SER A 487 75.99 12.58 8.47
N LEU A 488 76.58 11.84 7.52
CA LEU A 488 77.66 10.89 7.77
C LEU A 488 78.98 11.60 8.10
N THR A 489 79.31 12.70 7.44
CA THR A 489 80.54 13.46 7.73
C THR A 489 80.47 14.19 9.08
N VAL A 490 79.30 14.73 9.46
CA VAL A 490 79.09 15.34 10.78
C VAL A 490 79.17 14.30 11.91
N SER A 491 78.64 13.09 11.69
CA SER A 491 78.71 12.00 12.67
C SER A 491 80.15 11.51 12.90
N VAL A 492 80.96 11.41 11.84
CA VAL A 492 82.38 11.04 11.94
C VAL A 492 83.21 12.11 12.67
N VAL A 493 82.92 13.40 12.44
CA VAL A 493 83.61 14.50 13.14
C VAL A 493 83.24 14.57 14.63
N ILE A 494 82.00 14.26 15.01
CA ILE A 494 81.56 14.21 16.42
C ILE A 494 82.19 13.01 17.15
N ILE A 495 82.29 11.85 16.51
CA ILE A 495 82.94 10.67 17.09
C ILE A 495 84.45 10.87 17.25
N ALA A 496 85.13 11.51 16.28
CA ALA A 496 86.55 11.84 16.37
C ALA A 496 86.87 12.88 17.46
N LYS A 497 85.94 13.81 17.77
CA LYS A 497 86.11 14.76 18.88
C LYS A 497 85.95 14.11 20.25
N LYS A 498 85.09 13.08 20.38
CA LYS A 498 84.85 12.37 21.64
C LYS A 498 86.00 11.45 22.06
N TRP A 499 86.79 10.94 21.11
CA TRP A 499 87.98 10.14 21.39
C TRP A 499 89.23 10.95 21.79
N ARG A 500 89.19 12.28 21.72
CA ARG A 500 90.31 13.16 22.13
C ARG A 500 90.16 13.75 23.54
N GLN A 501 89.11 13.40 24.29
CA GLN A 501 88.85 13.87 25.67
C GLN A 501 88.53 12.73 26.65
N GLY A 502 89.03 11.52 26.39
CA GLY A 502 89.02 10.41 27.33
C GLY A 502 90.42 10.18 27.89
#